data_AF-A0A3D3TG72-F1
#
_entry.id   AF-A0A3D3TG72-F1
#
_cell.length_a   1.000
_cell.length_b   1.000
_cell.length_c   1.000
_cell.angle_alpha   90.00
_cell.angle_beta   90.00
_cell.angle_gamma   90.00
#
_symmetry.space_group_name_H-M   'P 1'
#
loop_
_entity.id
_entity.type
_entity.pdbx_description
1 polymer ?
#
loop_
_entity_poly.entity_id
_entity_poly.type
_entity_poly.pdbx_seq_one_letter_code
_entity_poly.pdbx_strand_id
1 'polypeptide(L)'
;MRSSGDFIKKTTFIYILLLLSQIILLCISIWKIIPERDDDYDRQFQIAEAIAIIMCIAGSYYIFSKKIKKARLPRGIREKLLIYRSGLYSQWLILEALSLFSIVSYIMTGDFLFIFTSV
;
A
#
# COMPACT_ATOMS: atom_id res chain seq x y z
N MET A 1 0.77 -33.75 -0.50
CA MET A 1 0.25 -32.65 -1.33
C MET A 1 -0.17 -31.51 -0.42
N ARG A 2 0.56 -30.38 -0.37
CA ARG A 2 0.14 -29.21 0.44
C ARG A 2 -0.74 -28.36 -0.47
N SER A 3 -2.05 -28.40 -0.22
CA SER A 3 -3.11 -27.90 -1.09
C SER A 3 -2.89 -26.43 -1.45
N SER A 4 -3.07 -26.06 -2.72
CA SER A 4 -3.08 -24.68 -3.23
C SER A 4 -3.98 -23.75 -2.41
N GLY A 5 -4.99 -24.30 -1.70
CA GLY A 5 -5.83 -23.57 -0.77
C GLY A 5 -5.08 -22.94 0.41
N ASP A 6 -4.06 -23.61 0.96
CA ASP A 6 -3.26 -23.05 2.07
C ASP A 6 -2.41 -21.87 1.62
N PHE A 7 -2.02 -21.86 0.35
CA PHE A 7 -1.21 -20.80 -0.23
C PHE A 7 -2.01 -19.51 -0.39
N ILE A 8 -3.24 -19.61 -0.91
CA ILE A 8 -4.15 -18.49 -1.06
C ILE A 8 -4.53 -17.96 0.32
N LYS A 9 -4.95 -18.83 1.25
CA LYS A 9 -5.31 -18.44 2.62
C LYS A 9 -4.22 -17.62 3.31
N LYS A 10 -2.96 -18.05 3.23
CA LYS A 10 -1.83 -17.31 3.83
C LYS A 10 -1.60 -15.95 3.18
N THR A 11 -1.73 -15.88 1.86
CA THR A 11 -1.52 -14.64 1.10
C THR A 11 -2.64 -13.63 1.38
N THR A 12 -3.89 -14.09 1.40
CA THR A 12 -5.06 -13.29 1.79
C THR A 12 -5.01 -12.86 3.25
N PHE A 13 -4.57 -13.73 4.16
CA PHE A 13 -4.43 -13.38 5.58
C PHE A 13 -3.46 -12.22 5.80
N ILE A 14 -2.31 -12.22 5.11
CA ILE A 14 -1.35 -11.11 5.18
C ILE A 14 -1.98 -9.83 4.61
N TYR A 15 -2.66 -9.90 3.47
CA TYR A 15 -3.34 -8.73 2.90
C TYR A 15 -4.38 -8.13 3.86
N ILE A 16 -5.19 -8.97 4.50
CA ILE A 16 -6.19 -8.53 5.48
C ILE A 16 -5.50 -7.88 6.69
N LEU A 17 -4.40 -8.47 7.18
CA LEU A 17 -3.66 -7.92 8.32
C LEU A 17 -3.12 -6.51 8.03
N LEU A 18 -2.58 -6.31 6.82
CA LEU A 18 -2.06 -5.03 6.35
C LEU A 18 -3.17 -3.97 6.29
N LEU A 19 -4.28 -4.28 5.59
CA LEU A 19 -5.47 -3.41 5.55
C LEU A 19 -6.01 -3.07 6.94
N LEU A 20 -6.11 -4.07 7.82
CA LEU A 20 -6.66 -3.88 9.16
C LEU A 20 -5.77 -2.95 10.00
N SER A 21 -4.45 -3.02 9.81
CA SER A 21 -3.51 -2.10 10.46
C SER A 21 -3.69 -0.65 9.99
N GLN A 22 -3.92 -0.43 8.70
CA GLN A 22 -4.20 0.89 8.13
C GLN A 22 -5.52 1.47 8.65
N ILE A 23 -6.58 0.66 8.69
CA ILE A 23 -7.89 1.07 9.20
C ILE A 23 -7.78 1.48 10.67
N ILE A 24 -7.08 0.69 11.50
CA ILE A 24 -6.86 1.05 12.90
C ILE A 24 -6.12 2.39 13.01
N LEU A 25 -5.07 2.58 12.22
CA LEU A 25 -4.25 3.80 12.26
C LEU A 25 -5.04 5.02 11.79
N LEU A 26 -5.85 4.88 10.75
CA LEU A 26 -6.79 5.90 10.28
C LEU A 26 -7.82 6.25 11.35
N CYS A 27 -8.44 5.26 11.99
CA CYS A 27 -9.40 5.48 13.08
C CYS A 27 -8.78 6.24 14.26
N ILE A 28 -7.55 5.89 14.66
CA ILE A 28 -6.81 6.62 15.71
C ILE A 28 -6.55 8.07 15.29
N SER A 29 -6.21 8.28 14.02
CA SER A 29 -5.90 9.60 13.47
C SER A 29 -7.13 10.52 13.46
N ILE A 30 -8.30 9.98 13.10
CA ILE A 30 -9.58 10.73 13.13
C ILE A 30 -10.04 10.98 14.57
N TRP A 31 -9.86 10.01 15.47
CA TRP A 31 -10.32 10.11 16.85
C TRP A 31 -9.56 11.17 17.66
N LYS A 32 -8.26 11.32 17.39
CA LYS A 32 -7.56 12.55 17.78
C LYS A 32 -8.04 13.67 16.85
N ILE A 33 -9.09 14.38 17.25
CA ILE A 33 -9.56 15.58 16.56
C ILE A 33 -8.39 16.57 16.50
N ILE A 34 -7.74 16.63 15.34
CA ILE A 34 -6.71 17.61 15.02
C ILE A 34 -7.45 18.73 14.31
N PRO A 35 -7.47 19.96 14.87
CA PRO A 35 -8.10 21.06 14.17
C PRO A 35 -7.38 21.29 12.85
N GLU A 36 -8.17 21.45 11.79
CA GLU A 36 -7.68 21.82 10.46
C GLU A 36 -6.84 23.10 10.59
N ARG A 37 -5.58 23.01 10.18
CA ARG A 37 -4.67 24.14 10.15
C ARG A 37 -4.61 24.62 8.71
N ASP A 38 -5.16 25.79 8.45
CA ASP A 38 -4.99 26.49 7.18
C ASP A 38 -3.59 27.13 7.19
N ASP A 39 -2.57 26.30 6.95
CA ASP A 39 -1.16 26.70 6.85
C ASP A 39 -0.73 26.73 5.37
N ASP A 40 0.12 27.68 4.99
CA ASP A 40 0.67 27.81 3.62
C ASP A 40 1.37 26.53 3.10
N TYR A 41 1.68 25.59 4.01
CA TYR A 41 2.32 24.31 3.72
C TYR A 41 1.37 23.24 3.14
N ASP A 42 0.05 23.41 3.26
CA ASP A 42 -0.92 22.39 2.82
C ASP A 42 -0.85 22.11 1.33
N ARG A 43 -0.67 23.16 0.53
CA ARG A 43 -0.44 23.00 -0.92
C ARG A 43 0.82 22.20 -1.22
N GLN A 44 1.87 22.33 -0.42
CA GLN A 44 3.11 21.58 -0.62
C GLN A 44 2.90 20.10 -0.32
N PHE A 45 2.16 19.78 0.75
CA PHE A 45 1.80 18.39 1.07
C PHE A 45 0.90 17.76 0.02
N GLN A 46 -0.12 18.49 -0.48
CA GLN A 46 -1.00 18.00 -1.55
C GLN A 46 -0.23 17.71 -2.85
N ILE A 47 0.70 18.58 -3.25
CA ILE A 47 1.55 18.35 -4.43
C ILE A 47 2.49 17.17 -4.20
N ALA A 48 3.11 17.08 -3.02
CA ALA A 48 4.00 15.97 -2.68
C ALA A 48 3.26 14.62 -2.71
N GLU A 49 2.03 14.59 -2.18
CA GLU A 49 1.18 13.40 -2.22
C GLU A 49 0.80 13.02 -3.65
N ALA A 50 0.37 13.97 -4.48
CA ALA A 50 0.04 13.68 -5.88
C ALA A 50 1.23 13.06 -6.63
N ILE A 51 2.45 13.58 -6.41
CA ILE A 51 3.67 13.00 -6.97
C ILE A 51 3.94 11.60 -6.39
N ALA A 52 3.78 11.43 -5.08
CA ALA A 52 3.96 10.15 -4.40
C ALA A 52 3.00 9.07 -4.93
N ILE A 53 1.74 9.41 -5.17
CA ILE A 53 0.72 8.51 -5.76
C ILE A 53 1.21 8.02 -7.13
N ILE A 54 1.58 8.93 -8.02
CA ILE A 54 2.04 8.59 -9.37
C ILE A 54 3.29 7.69 -9.31
N MET A 55 4.25 8.06 -8.46
CA MET A 55 5.51 7.32 -8.30
C MET A 55 5.31 5.93 -7.71
N CYS A 56 4.48 5.78 -6.69
CA CYS A 56 4.17 4.49 -6.06
C CYS A 56 3.37 3.59 -6.98
N ILE A 57 2.38 4.11 -7.73
CA ILE A 57 1.63 3.31 -8.71
C ILE A 57 2.56 2.84 -9.83
N ALA A 58 3.32 3.75 -10.45
CA ALA A 58 4.25 3.39 -11.52
C ALA A 58 5.34 2.43 -11.04
N GLY A 59 5.93 2.70 -9.87
CA GLY A 59 6.97 1.89 -9.25
C GLY A 59 6.48 0.50 -8.87
N SER A 60 5.29 0.39 -8.29
CA SER A 60 4.67 -0.89 -7.93
C SER A 60 4.39 -1.73 -9.17
N TYR A 61 3.83 -1.13 -10.23
CA TYR A 61 3.58 -1.80 -11.50
C TYR A 61 4.88 -2.27 -12.17
N TYR A 62 5.92 -1.42 -12.18
CA TYR A 62 7.21 -1.77 -12.75
C TYR A 62 7.87 -2.95 -12.01
N ILE A 63 7.89 -2.89 -10.68
CA ILE A 63 8.48 -3.95 -9.83
C ILE A 63 7.71 -5.25 -10.00
N PHE A 64 6.38 -5.20 -9.96
CA PHE A 64 5.53 -6.37 -10.15
C PHE A 64 5.72 -6.99 -11.53
N SER A 65 5.71 -6.18 -12.59
CA SER A 65 5.95 -6.62 -13.97
C SER A 65 7.32 -7.26 -14.14
N LYS A 66 8.36 -6.68 -13.52
CA LYS A 66 9.72 -7.25 -13.52
C LYS A 66 9.77 -8.61 -12.83
N LYS A 67 9.07 -8.77 -11.71
CA LYS A 67 8.98 -10.06 -10.98
C LYS A 67 8.16 -11.10 -11.73
N ILE A 68 7.06 -10.73 -12.38
CA ILE A 68 6.27 -11.63 -13.24
C ILE A 68 7.08 -12.11 -14.43
N LYS A 69 7.84 -11.22 -15.09
CA LYS A 69 8.72 -11.62 -16.20
C LYS A 69 9.73 -12.68 -15.74
N LYS A 70 10.30 -12.53 -14.54
CA LYS A 70 11.17 -13.55 -13.92
C LYS A 70 10.42 -14.85 -13.60
N ALA A 71 9.15 -14.79 -13.23
CA ALA A 71 8.31 -15.96 -12.97
C ALA A 71 8.01 -16.82 -14.23
N ARG A 72 8.27 -16.31 -15.44
CA ARG A 72 8.11 -17.09 -16.69
C ARG A 72 9.25 -18.09 -16.93
N LEU A 73 10.41 -17.88 -16.28
CA LEU A 73 11.61 -18.70 -16.46
C LEU A 73 11.56 -20.09 -15.78
N PRO A 74 11.11 -20.25 -14.52
CA PRO A 74 11.08 -21.57 -13.89
C PRO A 74 10.03 -22.49 -14.51
N ARG A 75 10.34 -23.78 -14.67
CA ARG A 75 9.39 -24.79 -15.18
C ARG A 75 8.42 -25.27 -14.09
N GLY A 76 8.78 -25.18 -12.81
CA GLY A 76 7.98 -25.67 -11.70
C GLY A 76 6.84 -24.73 -11.28
N ILE A 77 5.61 -25.24 -11.19
CA ILE A 77 4.41 -24.49 -10.76
C ILE A 77 4.61 -23.88 -9.35
N ARG A 78 5.28 -24.60 -8.44
CA ARG A 78 5.56 -24.15 -7.07
C ARG A 78 6.48 -22.93 -7.03
N GLU A 79 7.52 -22.92 -7.87
CA GLU A 79 8.46 -21.79 -7.95
C GLU A 79 7.79 -20.57 -8.56
N LYS A 80 6.96 -20.76 -9.59
CA LYS A 80 6.14 -19.68 -10.17
C LYS A 80 5.24 -19.02 -9.12
N LEU A 81 4.55 -19.84 -8.32
CA LEU A 81 3.68 -19.36 -7.24
C LEU A 81 4.47 -18.56 -6.20
N LEU A 82 5.64 -19.03 -5.78
CA LEU A 82 6.48 -18.31 -4.81
C LEU A 82 6.94 -16.94 -5.34
N ILE A 83 7.36 -16.87 -6.60
CA ILE A 83 7.77 -15.61 -7.23
C ILE A 83 6.58 -14.66 -7.35
N TYR A 84 5.40 -15.17 -7.73
CA TYR A 84 4.17 -14.38 -7.84
C TYR A 84 3.78 -13.76 -6.48
N ARG A 85 3.81 -14.56 -5.41
CA ARG A 85 3.53 -14.07 -4.05
C ARG A 85 4.55 -13.03 -3.59
N SER A 86 5.84 -13.24 -3.88
CA SER A 86 6.86 -12.22 -3.61
C SER A 86 6.61 -10.93 -4.41
N GLY A 87 6.06 -11.04 -5.62
CA GLY A 87 5.61 -9.91 -6.43
C GLY A 87 4.48 -9.14 -5.77
N LEU A 88 3.41 -9.85 -5.39
CA LEU A 88 2.25 -9.28 -4.70
C LEU A 88 2.64 -8.59 -3.40
N TYR A 89 3.48 -9.21 -2.56
CA TYR A 89 3.94 -8.59 -1.32
C TYR A 89 4.71 -7.30 -1.54
N SER A 90 5.56 -7.24 -2.58
CA SER A 90 6.26 -6.00 -2.92
C SER A 90 5.30 -4.92 -3.42
N GLN A 91 4.29 -5.29 -4.20
CA GLN A 91 3.28 -4.34 -4.67
C GLN A 91 2.45 -3.80 -3.49
N TRP A 92 1.98 -4.67 -2.60
CA TRP A 92 1.22 -4.27 -1.41
C TRP A 92 2.04 -3.37 -0.50
N LEU A 93 3.30 -3.70 -0.22
CA LEU A 93 4.17 -2.88 0.62
C LEU A 93 4.37 -1.45 0.07
N ILE A 94 4.44 -1.28 -1.25
CA ILE A 94 4.58 0.05 -1.87
C ILE A 94 3.28 0.85 -1.74
N LEU A 95 2.14 0.23 -1.99
CA LEU A 95 0.83 0.87 -1.82
C LEU A 95 0.56 1.21 -0.36
N GLU A 96 1.05 0.39 0.55
CA GLU A 96 0.90 0.60 1.98
C GLU A 96 1.79 1.71 2.52
N ALA A 97 3.01 1.84 1.98
CA ALA A 97 3.85 3.01 2.26
C ALA A 97 3.18 4.32 1.80
N LEU A 98 2.48 4.30 0.66
CA LEU A 98 1.72 5.45 0.17
C LEU A 98 0.55 5.77 1.10
N SER A 99 -0.26 4.78 1.48
CA SER A 99 -1.38 4.96 2.41
C SER A 99 -0.91 5.51 3.77
N LEU A 100 0.18 4.98 4.33
CA LEU A 100 0.76 5.51 5.57
C LEU A 100 1.23 6.96 5.41
N PHE A 101 1.82 7.31 4.26
CA PHE A 101 2.19 8.70 3.97
C PHE A 101 0.97 9.63 3.92
N SER A 102 -0.13 9.20 3.31
CA SER A 102 -1.39 9.95 3.30
C SER A 102 -1.97 10.13 4.70
N ILE A 103 -1.97 9.08 5.54
CA ILE A 103 -2.46 9.20 6.92
C ILE A 103 -1.57 10.13 7.76
N VAL A 104 -0.25 10.07 7.58
CA VAL A 104 0.67 11.01 8.25
C VAL A 104 0.42 12.44 7.78
N SER A 105 0.20 12.65 6.48
CA SER A 105 -0.13 13.98 5.93
C SER A 105 -1.46 14.50 6.50
N TYR A 106 -2.47 13.63 6.64
CA TYR A 106 -3.71 13.95 7.34
C TYR A 106 -3.47 14.38 8.80
N ILE A 107 -2.62 13.67 9.55
CA ILE A 107 -2.29 14.05 10.94
C ILE A 107 -1.59 15.42 10.99
N MET A 108 -0.77 15.76 9.99
CA MET A 108 -0.01 17.02 9.98
C MET A 108 -0.86 18.22 9.60
N THR A 109 -1.72 18.08 8.59
CA THR A 109 -2.54 19.18 8.04
C THR A 109 -3.95 19.24 8.65
N GLY A 110 -4.55 18.09 8.97
CA GLY A 110 -5.95 17.99 9.37
C GLY A 110 -6.96 18.00 8.21
N ASP A 111 -6.48 18.10 6.96
CA ASP A 111 -7.32 18.15 5.75
C ASP A 111 -7.82 16.75 5.37
N PHE A 112 -9.13 16.59 5.33
CA PHE A 112 -9.81 15.34 5.00
C PHE A 112 -9.54 14.83 3.58
N LEU A 113 -9.02 15.66 2.66
CA LEU A 113 -8.60 15.22 1.33
C LEU A 113 -7.56 14.08 1.39
N PHE A 114 -6.64 14.14 2.36
CA PHE A 114 -5.63 13.10 2.58
C PHE A 114 -6.22 11.75 3.04
N ILE A 115 -7.44 11.74 3.57
CA ILE A 115 -8.13 10.49 3.94
C ILE A 115 -8.63 9.78 2.68
N PHE A 116 -9.19 10.52 1.72
CA PHE A 116 -9.71 9.94 0.49
C PHE A 116 -8.63 9.25 -0.36
N THR A 117 -7.41 9.77 -0.33
CA THR A 117 -6.25 9.23 -1.05
C THR A 117 -5.56 8.07 -0.31
N SER A 118 -5.81 7.94 1.00
CA SER A 118 -5.19 6.90 1.84
C SER A 118 -5.80 5.49 1.69
N VAL A 119 -6.98 5.38 1.05
CA VAL A 119 -7.78 4.15 0.91
C VAL A 119 -7.64 3.52 -0.48
#